data_AF-A0A7Y3GLJ2-F1
#
_entry.id   AF-A0A7Y3GLJ2-F1
#
_cell.length_a   1.000
_cell.length_b   1.000
_cell.length_c   1.000
_cell.angle_alpha   90.00
_cell.angle_beta   90.00
_cell.angle_gamma   90.00
#
_symmetry.space_group_name_H-M   'P 1'
#
loop_
_entity.id
_entity.type
_entity.pdbx_description
1 polymer ?
#
loop_
_entity_poly.entity_id
_entity_poly.type
_entity_poly.pdbx_seq_one_letter_code
_entity_poly.pdbx_strand_id
1 'polypeptide(L)'
;MPNFRFRTFLLLVLLISGAYSHGQTKKQQELEERRQELRREINQINKLLFKGKNEQKTVLNTVEDLSYKMSVRQNLINVTNQQANLLTREINENQRRITQFRDRLKLLKEEYAKMIARSYKSRSDQNKVMFLLSSSDFQQAYKRLQYIRQYANYQKKQSDEIKLQTEKLQELNDILLTQKEDKQKLIGDNRNVKDELEREFLEQQTLVAQIKRDLSKYNSQIRKKEREAAKIDKEIEKIIREAMAKSNRDAGNAANSRTFALSPDDRALAANFTSNKGKL
;
A
#
# COMPACT_ATOMS: atom_id res chain seq x y z
N MET A 1 28.17 10.71 -51.81
CA MET A 1 27.60 9.84 -50.74
C MET A 1 27.98 10.35 -49.32
N PRO A 2 27.44 11.49 -48.82
CA PRO A 2 27.74 11.97 -47.47
C PRO A 2 26.68 11.57 -46.42
N ASN A 3 25.47 11.20 -46.85
CA ASN A 3 24.32 11.05 -45.96
C ASN A 3 24.30 9.72 -45.17
N PHE A 4 25.12 8.74 -45.56
CA PHE A 4 25.17 7.44 -44.89
C PHE A 4 25.94 7.51 -43.56
N ARG A 5 27.06 8.26 -43.52
CA ARG A 5 27.88 8.45 -42.30
C ARG A 5 27.19 9.32 -41.25
N PHE A 6 26.37 10.27 -41.68
CA PHE A 6 25.57 11.10 -40.77
C PHE A 6 24.39 10.31 -40.18
N ARG A 7 23.75 9.45 -40.98
CA ARG A 7 22.71 8.52 -40.50
C ARG A 7 23.24 7.48 -39.52
N THR A 8 24.42 6.90 -39.76
CA THR A 8 25.02 5.96 -38.82
C THR A 8 25.47 6.65 -37.54
N PHE A 9 25.98 7.88 -37.60
CA PHE A 9 26.30 8.68 -36.41
C PHE A 9 25.06 9.02 -35.58
N LEU A 10 23.96 9.42 -36.20
CA LEU A 10 22.68 9.68 -35.52
C LEU A 10 22.09 8.42 -34.87
N LEU A 11 22.19 7.26 -35.52
CA LEU A 11 21.75 5.97 -34.95
C LEU A 11 22.62 5.55 -33.75
N LEU A 12 23.92 5.84 -33.77
CA LEU A 12 24.83 5.51 -32.68
C LEU A 12 24.64 6.44 -31.45
N VAL A 13 24.31 7.71 -31.68
CA VAL A 13 23.94 8.66 -30.61
C VAL A 13 22.59 8.30 -29.99
N LEU A 14 21.62 7.81 -30.78
CA LEU A 14 20.30 7.39 -30.29
C LEU A 14 20.36 6.08 -29.48
N LEU A 15 21.31 5.18 -29.79
CA LEU A 15 21.53 3.93 -29.04
C LEU A 15 22.25 4.15 -27.69
N ILE A 16 23.04 5.22 -27.56
CA ILE A 16 23.74 5.55 -26.30
C ILE A 16 22.82 6.33 -25.34
N SER A 17 21.85 7.11 -25.85
CA SER A 17 20.89 7.83 -25.01
C SER A 17 19.82 6.92 -24.38
N GLY A 18 19.57 5.73 -24.93
CA GLY A 18 18.67 4.72 -24.34
C GLY A 18 19.22 4.00 -23.09
N ALA A 19 20.51 4.14 -22.79
CA ALA A 19 21.16 3.49 -21.65
C ALA A 19 21.10 4.28 -20.33
N TYR A 20 20.57 5.51 -20.34
CA TYR A 20 20.51 6.39 -19.16
C TYR A 20 19.24 6.24 -18.31
N SER A 21 18.48 5.16 -18.44
CA SER A 21 17.24 4.94 -17.67
C SER A 21 17.39 3.96 -16.51
N HIS A 22 18.36 4.12 -15.61
CA HIS A 22 18.47 3.22 -14.44
C HIS A 22 18.89 3.95 -13.16
N GLY A 23 17.91 4.56 -12.49
CA GLY A 23 18.03 5.01 -11.10
C GLY A 23 17.04 4.34 -10.14
N GLN A 24 15.97 3.70 -10.66
CA GLN A 24 14.93 3.11 -9.84
C GLN A 24 15.23 1.62 -9.61
N THR A 25 15.33 1.19 -8.35
CA THR A 25 15.53 -0.22 -8.04
C THR A 25 14.30 -1.02 -8.48
N LYS A 26 14.48 -2.26 -8.99
CA LYS A 26 13.35 -3.14 -9.36
C LYS A 26 12.29 -3.23 -8.25
N LYS A 27 12.74 -3.20 -6.99
CA LYS A 27 11.85 -3.22 -5.83
C LYS A 27 11.04 -1.94 -5.67
N GLN A 28 11.63 -0.78 -5.94
CA GLN A 28 10.91 0.49 -5.88
C GLN A 28 9.81 0.57 -6.95
N GLN A 29 10.09 0.06 -8.16
CA GLN A 29 9.09 -0.02 -9.23
C GLN A 29 7.94 -0.97 -8.86
N GLU A 30 8.25 -2.17 -8.37
CA GLU A 30 7.24 -3.15 -7.92
C GLU A 30 6.31 -2.56 -6.84
N LEU A 31 6.89 -1.87 -5.86
CA LEU A 31 6.11 -1.23 -4.80
C LEU A 31 5.24 -0.08 -5.34
N GLU A 32 5.72 0.65 -6.35
CA GLU A 32 4.96 1.73 -6.99
C GLU A 32 3.78 1.20 -7.79
N GLU A 33 3.99 0.15 -8.59
CA GLU A 33 2.94 -0.53 -9.33
C GLU A 33 1.87 -1.06 -8.37
N ARG A 34 2.28 -1.74 -7.29
CA ARG A 34 1.37 -2.25 -6.27
C ARG A 34 0.58 -1.14 -5.58
N ARG A 35 1.23 0.00 -5.29
CA ARG A 35 0.56 1.17 -4.70
C ARG A 35 -0.52 1.72 -5.65
N GLN A 36 -0.22 1.82 -6.94
CA GLN A 36 -1.17 2.32 -7.94
C GLN A 36 -2.35 1.36 -8.11
N GLU A 37 -2.09 0.06 -8.11
CA GLU A 37 -3.14 -0.97 -8.14
C GLU A 37 -4.11 -0.82 -6.97
N LEU A 38 -3.60 -0.76 -5.74
CA LEU A 38 -4.42 -0.58 -4.53
C LEU A 38 -5.22 0.73 -4.56
N ARG A 39 -4.66 1.82 -5.09
CA ARG A 39 -5.39 3.10 -5.27
C ARG A 39 -6.54 2.95 -6.28
N ARG A 40 -6.33 2.24 -7.39
CA ARG A 40 -7.39 1.98 -8.38
C ARG A 40 -8.49 1.12 -7.79
N GLU A 41 -8.11 0.11 -7.02
CA GLU A 41 -9.04 -0.78 -6.32
C GLU A 41 -9.90 -0.01 -5.31
N ILE A 42 -9.31 0.84 -4.45
CA ILE A 42 -10.07 1.72 -3.54
C ILE A 42 -11.07 2.59 -4.30
N ASN A 43 -10.66 3.16 -5.45
CA ASN A 43 -11.54 3.97 -6.27
C ASN A 43 -12.70 3.18 -6.88
N GLN A 44 -12.47 1.92 -7.27
CA GLN A 44 -13.53 1.04 -7.76
C GLN A 44 -14.51 0.69 -6.64
N ILE A 45 -14.02 0.33 -5.46
CA ILE A 45 -14.85 0.03 -4.28
C ILE A 45 -15.69 1.25 -3.90
N ASN A 46 -15.11 2.45 -3.90
CA ASN A 46 -15.84 3.70 -3.66
C ASN A 46 -17.02 3.90 -4.63
N LYS A 47 -16.81 3.64 -5.92
CA LYS A 47 -17.87 3.75 -6.93
C LYS A 47 -18.98 2.72 -6.70
N LEU A 48 -18.60 1.48 -6.36
CA LEU A 48 -19.55 0.40 -6.07
C LEU A 48 -20.38 0.68 -4.81
N LEU A 49 -19.75 1.21 -3.76
CA LEU A 49 -20.42 1.65 -2.53
C LEU A 49 -21.44 2.77 -2.81
N PHE A 50 -21.04 3.78 -3.58
CA PHE A 50 -21.93 4.89 -3.94
C PHE A 50 -23.12 4.41 -4.79
N LYS A 51 -22.89 3.53 -5.77
CA LYS A 51 -23.94 2.93 -6.58
C LYS A 51 -24.90 2.08 -5.73
N GLY A 52 -24.35 1.24 -4.84
CA GLY A 52 -25.13 0.41 -3.94
C GLY A 52 -26.00 1.20 -2.96
N LYS A 53 -25.56 2.40 -2.55
CA LYS A 53 -26.37 3.33 -1.75
C LYS A 53 -27.62 3.80 -2.51
N ASN A 54 -27.49 4.08 -3.81
CA ASN A 54 -28.63 4.47 -4.66
C ASN A 54 -29.58 3.28 -4.94
N GLU A 55 -29.04 2.06 -4.96
CA GLU A 55 -29.78 0.81 -5.20
C GLU A 55 -30.33 0.17 -3.91
N GLN A 56 -30.29 0.88 -2.77
CA GLN A 56 -30.80 0.42 -1.46
C GLN A 56 -30.21 -0.93 -1.00
N LYS A 57 -28.88 -1.13 -1.17
CA LYS A 57 -28.18 -2.30 -0.60
C LYS A 57 -28.47 -2.45 0.90
N THR A 58 -28.47 -3.71 1.36
CA THR A 58 -28.61 -4.02 2.79
C THR A 58 -27.46 -3.45 3.61
N VAL A 59 -27.72 -3.19 4.89
CA VAL A 59 -26.69 -2.70 5.83
C VAL A 59 -25.56 -3.72 5.97
N LEU A 60 -25.87 -5.03 5.92
CA LEU A 60 -24.86 -6.09 5.94
C LEU A 60 -23.88 -6.00 4.77
N ASN A 61 -24.39 -5.88 3.53
CA ASN A 61 -23.54 -5.77 2.35
C ASN A 61 -22.64 -4.52 2.41
N THR A 62 -23.17 -3.42 2.97
CA THR A 62 -22.41 -2.17 3.16
C THR A 62 -21.26 -2.37 4.16
N VAL A 63 -21.50 -3.12 5.25
CA VAL A 63 -20.45 -3.47 6.23
C VAL A 63 -19.38 -4.35 5.60
N GLU A 64 -19.75 -5.32 4.76
CA GLU A 64 -18.80 -6.18 4.05
C GLU A 64 -17.93 -5.38 3.05
N ASP A 65 -18.57 -4.55 2.20
CA ASP A 65 -17.88 -3.68 1.24
C ASP A 65 -16.91 -2.71 1.96
N LEU A 66 -17.32 -2.14 3.10
CA LEU A 66 -16.49 -1.26 3.93
C LEU A 66 -15.32 -2.01 4.57
N SER A 67 -15.56 -3.23 5.07
CA SER A 67 -14.50 -4.10 5.62
C SER A 67 -13.44 -4.41 4.57
N TYR A 68 -13.88 -4.73 3.34
CA TYR A 68 -12.96 -4.99 2.23
C TYR A 68 -12.16 -3.74 1.89
N LYS A 69 -12.81 -2.57 1.77
CA LYS A 69 -12.15 -1.28 1.53
C LYS A 69 -11.08 -0.98 2.58
N MET A 70 -11.39 -1.17 3.86
CA MET A 70 -10.45 -0.99 4.97
C MET A 70 -9.24 -1.93 4.84
N SER A 71 -9.45 -3.18 4.40
CA SER A 71 -8.34 -4.12 4.16
C SER A 71 -7.40 -3.65 3.04
N VAL A 72 -7.96 -3.13 1.93
CA VAL A 72 -7.18 -2.57 0.81
C VAL A 72 -6.42 -1.32 1.25
N ARG A 73 -7.03 -0.46 2.08
CA ARG A 73 -6.33 0.70 2.68
C ARG A 73 -5.20 0.30 3.62
N GLN A 74 -5.40 -0.72 4.45
CA GLN A 74 -4.34 -1.23 5.31
C GLN A 74 -3.16 -1.75 4.48
N ASN A 75 -3.44 -2.44 3.37
CA ASN A 75 -2.41 -2.85 2.43
C ASN A 75 -1.70 -1.66 1.77
N LEU A 76 -2.44 -0.62 1.40
CA LEU A 76 -1.87 0.62 0.85
C LEU A 76 -0.92 1.28 1.85
N ILE A 77 -1.29 1.34 3.13
CA ILE A 77 -0.44 1.86 4.21
C ILE A 77 0.83 1.03 4.34
N ASN A 78 0.71 -0.30 4.31
CA ASN A 78 1.85 -1.22 4.44
C ASN A 78 2.85 -1.05 3.29
N VAL A 79 2.37 -1.02 2.04
CA VAL A 79 3.20 -0.80 0.85
C VAL A 79 3.86 0.58 0.90
N THR A 80 3.13 1.61 1.30
CA THR A 80 3.66 2.97 1.42
C THR A 80 4.75 3.07 2.51
N ASN A 81 4.59 2.36 3.63
CA ASN A 81 5.63 2.25 4.66
C ASN A 81 6.87 1.53 4.12
N GLN A 82 6.71 0.46 3.33
CA GLN A 82 7.83 -0.24 2.71
C GLN A 82 8.59 0.66 1.73
N GLN A 83 7.89 1.47 0.92
CA GLN A 83 8.51 2.48 0.06
C GLN A 83 9.30 3.51 0.87
N ALA A 84 8.72 4.06 1.94
CA ALA A 84 9.39 5.03 2.80
C ALA A 84 10.64 4.44 3.50
N ASN A 85 10.59 3.16 3.90
CA ASN A 85 11.73 2.45 4.48
C ASN A 85 12.82 2.16 3.45
N LEU A 86 12.45 1.87 2.20
CA LEU A 86 13.40 1.73 1.10
C LEU A 86 14.12 3.06 0.83
N LEU A 87 13.39 4.15 0.65
CA LEU A 87 13.97 5.49 0.47
C LEU A 87 14.85 5.90 1.66
N THR A 88 14.50 5.51 2.88
CA THR A 88 15.35 5.77 4.06
C THR A 88 16.71 5.09 3.93
N ARG A 89 16.75 3.85 3.45
CA ARG A 89 18.01 3.12 3.21
C ARG A 89 18.82 3.78 2.10
N GLU A 90 18.18 4.13 1.00
CA GLU A 90 18.84 4.81 -0.13
C GLU A 90 19.40 6.19 0.26
N ILE A 91 18.65 6.98 1.04
CA ILE A 91 19.11 8.26 1.61
C ILE A 91 20.35 8.05 2.47
N ASN A 92 20.36 7.05 3.35
CA ASN A 92 21.49 6.77 4.23
C ASN A 92 22.72 6.30 3.43
N GLU A 93 22.52 5.52 2.36
CA GLU A 93 23.59 5.14 1.43
C GLU A 93 24.15 6.36 0.70
N ASN A 94 23.28 7.22 0.17
CA ASN A 94 23.69 8.44 -0.53
C ASN A 94 24.47 9.39 0.40
N GLN A 95 24.00 9.60 1.65
CA GLN A 95 24.72 10.40 2.65
C GLN A 95 26.12 9.86 2.97
N ARG A 96 26.27 8.53 3.07
CA ARG A 96 27.58 7.90 3.24
C ARG A 96 28.50 8.17 2.05
N ARG A 97 27.98 8.02 0.82
CA ARG A 97 28.73 8.35 -0.41
C ARG A 97 29.13 9.82 -0.43
N ILE A 98 28.20 10.76 -0.18
CA ILE A 98 28.48 12.20 -0.10
C ILE A 98 29.60 12.50 0.89
N THR A 99 29.59 11.87 2.06
CA THR A 99 30.64 12.03 3.07
C THR A 99 32.00 11.57 2.56
N GLN A 100 32.07 10.35 1.99
CA GLN A 100 33.30 9.82 1.40
C GLN A 100 33.85 10.70 0.27
N PHE A 101 32.98 11.16 -0.64
CA PHE A 101 33.36 12.07 -1.74
C PHE A 101 33.85 13.41 -1.21
N ARG A 102 33.18 13.97 -0.19
CA ARG A 102 33.58 15.23 0.44
C ARG A 102 34.96 15.13 1.10
N ASP A 103 35.22 14.04 1.83
CA ASP A 103 36.51 13.81 2.49
C ASP A 103 37.64 13.62 1.47
N ARG A 104 37.40 12.82 0.42
CA ARG A 104 38.35 12.64 -0.68
C ARG A 104 38.63 13.96 -1.41
N LEU A 105 37.59 14.74 -1.70
CA LEU A 105 37.71 16.02 -2.37
C LEU A 105 38.50 17.03 -1.53
N LYS A 106 38.32 17.02 -0.21
CA LYS A 106 39.12 17.83 0.72
C LYS A 106 40.61 17.48 0.63
N LEU A 107 40.96 16.19 0.72
CA LEU A 107 42.34 15.73 0.60
C LEU A 107 42.96 16.12 -0.75
N LEU A 108 42.26 15.87 -1.85
CA LEU A 108 42.73 16.24 -3.20
C LEU A 108 42.97 17.75 -3.33
N LYS A 109 42.07 18.58 -2.80
CA LYS A 109 42.21 20.04 -2.83
C LYS A 109 43.40 20.51 -1.97
N GLU A 110 43.62 19.92 -0.80
CA GLU A 110 44.76 20.23 0.06
C GLU A 110 46.10 19.85 -0.58
N GLU A 111 46.18 18.66 -1.18
CA GLU A 111 47.37 18.21 -1.91
C GLU A 111 47.66 19.09 -3.13
N TYR A 112 46.62 19.40 -3.91
CA TYR A 112 46.73 20.30 -5.04
C TYR A 112 47.21 21.68 -4.61
N ALA A 113 46.62 22.26 -3.55
CA ALA A 113 47.05 23.56 -3.01
C ALA A 113 48.52 23.56 -2.57
N LYS A 114 48.98 22.50 -1.88
CA LYS A 114 50.39 22.32 -1.51
C LYS A 114 51.30 22.27 -2.74
N MET A 115 50.89 21.53 -3.77
CA MET A 115 51.63 21.43 -5.04
C MET A 115 51.71 22.78 -5.77
N ILE A 116 50.62 23.53 -5.83
CA ILE A 116 50.59 24.89 -6.41
C ILE A 116 51.49 25.85 -5.62
N ALA A 117 51.41 25.85 -4.28
CA ALA A 117 52.23 26.71 -3.44
C ALA A 117 53.73 26.41 -3.61
N ARG A 118 54.12 25.14 -3.68
CA ARG A 118 55.50 24.73 -3.97
C ARG A 118 55.94 25.20 -5.36
N SER A 119 55.11 24.97 -6.38
CA SER A 119 55.38 25.42 -7.74
C SER A 119 55.57 26.93 -7.81
N TYR A 120 54.74 27.69 -7.10
CA TYR A 120 54.82 29.16 -7.00
C TYR A 120 56.09 29.64 -6.29
N LYS A 121 56.50 29.00 -5.19
CA LYS A 121 57.77 29.33 -4.52
C LYS A 121 59.00 29.04 -5.39
N SER A 122 58.91 28.07 -6.31
CA SER A 122 59.97 27.73 -7.27
C SER A 122 59.90 28.48 -8.61
N ARG A 123 59.00 29.47 -8.75
CA ARG A 123 58.47 29.98 -10.04
C ARG A 123 59.34 30.99 -10.78
N SER A 124 60.58 31.26 -10.36
CA SER A 124 61.46 32.05 -11.23
C SER A 124 61.58 31.32 -12.57
N ASP A 125 61.18 31.94 -13.69
CA ASP A 125 61.29 31.34 -15.02
C ASP A 125 62.75 31.11 -15.40
N GLN A 126 63.67 31.90 -14.81
CA GLN A 126 65.09 31.61 -14.81
C GLN A 126 65.35 30.26 -14.14
N ASN A 127 64.68 29.86 -13.05
CA ASN A 127 64.94 28.55 -12.43
C ASN A 127 64.59 27.36 -13.33
N LYS A 128 63.55 27.42 -14.17
CA LYS A 128 63.21 26.29 -15.06
C LYS A 128 64.12 26.22 -16.28
N VAL A 129 64.37 27.36 -16.91
CA VAL A 129 65.30 27.45 -18.05
C VAL A 129 66.73 27.16 -17.57
N MET A 130 67.17 27.76 -16.46
CA MET A 130 68.45 27.45 -15.80
C MET A 130 68.52 26.00 -15.33
N PHE A 131 67.43 25.39 -14.84
CA PHE A 131 67.43 23.96 -14.51
C PHE A 131 67.67 23.09 -15.74
N LEU A 132 67.18 23.47 -16.92
CA LEU A 132 67.50 22.76 -18.16
C LEU A 132 68.92 23.06 -18.66
N LEU A 133 69.35 24.33 -18.61
CA LEU A 133 70.66 24.80 -19.10
C LEU A 133 71.84 24.42 -18.18
N SER A 134 71.60 24.17 -16.89
CA SER A 134 72.60 23.66 -15.92
C SER A 134 72.80 22.14 -16.02
N SER A 135 72.48 21.55 -17.17
CA SER A 135 72.69 20.12 -17.39
C SER A 135 74.11 19.87 -17.85
N SER A 136 74.75 18.81 -17.35
CA SER A 136 76.10 18.38 -17.74
C SER A 136 76.18 17.94 -19.19
N ASP A 137 75.07 17.42 -19.73
CA ASP A 137 74.98 16.86 -21.06
C ASP A 137 73.52 16.86 -21.58
N PHE A 138 73.36 16.55 -22.87
CA PHE A 138 72.06 16.50 -23.53
C PHE A 138 71.12 15.42 -22.95
N GLN A 139 71.65 14.27 -22.54
CA GLN A 139 70.84 13.18 -21.97
C GLN A 139 70.21 13.63 -20.64
N GLN A 140 70.96 14.34 -19.80
CA GLN A 140 70.47 14.91 -18.56
C GLN A 140 69.43 16.00 -18.81
N ALA A 141 69.67 16.90 -19.77
CA ALA A 141 68.70 17.94 -20.15
C ALA A 141 67.38 17.33 -20.65
N TYR A 142 67.45 16.27 -21.46
CA TYR A 142 66.29 15.54 -21.94
C TYR A 142 65.49 14.91 -20.80
N LYS A 143 66.15 14.23 -19.85
CA LYS A 143 65.49 13.69 -18.65
C LYS A 143 64.81 14.79 -17.82
N ARG A 144 65.49 15.92 -17.58
CA ARG A 144 64.93 17.08 -16.85
C ARG A 144 63.69 17.65 -17.56
N LEU A 145 63.71 17.74 -18.88
CA LEU A 145 62.54 18.16 -19.68
C LEU A 145 61.37 17.17 -19.54
N GLN A 146 61.64 15.87 -19.56
CA GLN A 146 60.62 14.85 -19.33
C GLN A 146 59.99 14.98 -17.93
N TYR A 147 60.79 15.21 -16.89
CA TYR A 147 60.28 15.43 -15.53
C TYR A 147 59.36 16.65 -15.45
N ILE A 148 59.73 17.78 -16.06
CA ILE A 148 58.88 18.99 -16.10
C ILE A 148 57.53 18.67 -16.76
N ARG A 149 57.54 17.96 -17.90
CA ARG A 149 56.31 17.54 -18.59
C ARG A 149 55.46 16.61 -17.74
N GLN A 150 56.08 15.62 -17.08
CA GLN A 150 55.38 14.70 -16.18
C GLN A 150 54.71 15.43 -15.02
N TYR A 151 55.41 16.40 -14.42
CA TYR A 151 54.86 17.22 -13.33
C TYR A 151 53.67 18.07 -13.80
N ALA A 152 53.77 18.74 -14.94
CA ALA A 152 52.67 19.53 -15.51
C ALA A 152 51.46 18.65 -15.86
N ASN A 153 51.70 17.46 -16.42
CA ASN A 153 50.63 16.49 -16.71
C ASN A 153 49.95 15.99 -15.44
N TYR A 154 50.73 15.71 -14.38
CA TYR A 154 50.19 15.30 -13.08
C TYR A 154 49.33 16.41 -12.45
N GLN A 155 49.78 17.66 -12.52
CA GLN A 155 49.03 18.82 -12.05
C GLN A 155 47.69 18.97 -12.79
N LYS A 156 47.71 18.83 -14.11
CA LYS A 156 46.49 18.84 -14.92
C LYS A 156 45.54 17.73 -14.50
N LYS A 157 46.04 16.49 -14.38
CA LYS A 157 45.25 15.32 -13.97
C LYS A 157 44.61 15.50 -12.59
N GLN A 158 45.34 16.03 -11.60
CA GLN A 158 44.76 16.33 -10.29
C GLN A 158 43.63 17.37 -10.39
N SER A 159 43.82 18.43 -11.18
CA SER A 159 42.78 19.45 -11.38
C SER A 159 41.53 18.86 -12.04
N ASP A 160 41.70 17.98 -13.01
CA ASP A 160 40.58 17.33 -13.71
C ASP A 160 39.86 16.34 -12.77
N GLU A 161 40.60 15.60 -11.93
CA GLU A 161 40.03 14.73 -10.90
C GLU A 161 39.21 15.53 -9.87
N ILE A 162 39.72 16.67 -9.39
CA ILE A 162 38.98 17.55 -8.46
C ILE A 162 37.67 18.03 -9.08
N LYS A 163 37.68 18.43 -10.36
CA LYS A 163 36.47 18.86 -11.08
C LYS A 163 35.44 17.73 -11.15
N LEU A 164 35.86 16.56 -11.64
CA LEU A 164 34.99 15.39 -11.77
C LEU A 164 34.37 14.97 -10.43
N GLN A 165 35.18 14.95 -9.36
CA GLN A 165 34.71 14.61 -8.01
C GLN A 165 33.75 15.68 -7.46
N THR A 166 33.95 16.96 -7.81
CA THR A 166 33.04 18.05 -7.42
C THR A 166 31.69 17.92 -8.13
N GLU A 167 31.70 17.66 -9.44
CA GLU A 167 30.48 17.42 -10.22
C GLU A 167 29.71 16.21 -9.69
N LYS A 168 30.42 15.11 -9.39
CA LYS A 168 29.77 13.92 -8.83
C LYS A 168 29.17 14.19 -7.45
N LEU A 169 29.85 14.98 -6.61
CA LEU A 169 29.33 15.38 -5.31
C LEU A 169 28.06 16.24 -5.47
N GLN A 170 28.02 17.13 -6.45
CA GLN A 170 26.82 17.94 -6.73
C GLN A 170 25.64 17.05 -7.14
N GLU A 171 25.84 16.14 -8.11
CA GLU A 171 24.83 15.17 -8.54
C GLU A 171 24.27 14.35 -7.36
N LEU A 172 25.14 13.87 -6.46
CA LEU A 172 24.71 13.12 -5.28
C LEU A 172 23.85 13.96 -4.33
N ASN A 173 24.17 15.26 -4.15
CA ASN A 173 23.38 16.16 -3.32
C ASN A 173 22.00 16.45 -3.94
N ASP A 174 21.94 16.64 -5.26
CA ASP A 174 20.67 16.85 -5.97
C ASP A 174 19.77 15.62 -5.82
N ILE A 175 20.32 14.41 -6.03
CA ILE A 175 19.59 13.15 -5.79
C ILE A 175 19.11 13.05 -4.33
N LEU A 176 19.95 13.43 -3.36
CA LEU A 176 19.59 13.38 -1.94
C LEU A 176 18.40 14.30 -1.62
N LEU A 177 18.36 15.49 -2.25
CA LEU A 177 17.28 16.44 -2.06
C LEU A 177 15.95 15.86 -2.58
N THR A 178 15.94 15.36 -3.82
CA THR A 178 14.76 14.70 -4.41
C THR A 178 14.29 13.51 -3.57
N GLN A 179 15.19 12.64 -3.12
CA GLN A 179 14.84 11.49 -2.28
C GLN A 179 14.16 11.91 -0.96
N LYS A 180 14.61 13.02 -0.35
CA LYS A 180 13.99 13.55 0.88
C LYS A 180 12.60 14.12 0.63
N GLU A 181 12.42 14.86 -0.46
CA GLU A 181 11.13 15.41 -0.86
C GLU A 181 10.12 14.29 -1.15
N ASP A 182 10.52 13.29 -1.92
CA ASP A 182 9.69 12.11 -2.22
C ASP A 182 9.28 11.37 -0.95
N LYS A 183 10.23 11.16 -0.02
CA LYS A 183 9.94 10.53 1.27
C LYS A 183 8.96 11.36 2.10
N GLN A 184 9.11 12.68 2.14
CA GLN A 184 8.21 13.56 2.88
C GLN A 184 6.79 13.51 2.31
N LYS A 185 6.66 13.53 0.97
CA LYS A 185 5.38 13.38 0.27
C LYS A 185 4.72 12.04 0.60
N LEU A 186 5.48 10.94 0.54
CA LEU A 186 4.98 9.61 0.92
C LEU A 186 4.44 9.55 2.35
N ILE A 187 5.14 10.17 3.30
CA ILE A 187 4.71 10.21 4.71
C ILE A 187 3.42 11.01 4.85
N GLY A 188 3.31 12.15 4.15
CA GLY A 188 2.09 12.96 4.11
C GLY A 188 0.89 12.19 3.55
N ASP A 189 1.06 11.58 2.37
CA ASP A 189 0.03 10.74 1.74
C ASP A 189 -0.39 9.59 2.67
N ASN A 190 0.57 8.92 3.32
CA ASN A 190 0.28 7.81 4.20
C ASN A 190 -0.49 8.21 5.47
N ARG A 191 -0.24 9.43 5.99
CA ARG A 191 -1.02 9.99 7.10
C ARG A 191 -2.47 10.20 6.68
N ASN A 192 -2.71 10.80 5.51
CA ASN A 192 -4.06 11.00 5.00
C ASN A 192 -4.82 9.66 4.82
N VAL A 193 -4.14 8.62 4.32
CA VAL A 193 -4.74 7.29 4.18
C VAL A 193 -5.08 6.68 5.55
N LYS A 194 -4.26 6.89 6.58
CA LYS A 194 -4.55 6.46 7.95
C LYS A 194 -5.78 7.16 8.52
N ASP A 195 -5.87 8.48 8.36
CA ASP A 195 -7.01 9.26 8.83
C ASP A 195 -8.30 8.82 8.14
N GLU A 196 -8.24 8.48 6.84
CA GLU A 196 -9.37 7.89 6.11
C GLU A 196 -9.75 6.51 6.62
N LEU A 197 -8.77 5.65 6.91
CA LEU A 197 -9.01 4.31 7.48
C LEU A 197 -9.69 4.41 8.86
N GLU A 198 -9.29 5.37 9.69
CA GLU A 198 -9.90 5.59 11.01
C GLU A 198 -11.36 6.05 10.88
N ARG A 199 -11.65 6.95 9.95
CA ARG A 199 -13.03 7.35 9.65
C ARG A 199 -13.90 6.16 9.20
N GLU A 200 -13.36 5.32 8.32
CA GLU A 200 -14.06 4.12 7.83
C GLU A 200 -14.27 3.08 8.95
N PHE A 201 -13.32 2.95 9.86
CA PHE A 201 -13.46 2.10 11.05
C PHE A 201 -14.60 2.58 11.96
N LEU A 202 -14.69 3.89 12.21
CA LEU A 202 -15.78 4.48 13.00
C LEU A 202 -17.14 4.29 12.32
N GLU A 203 -17.22 4.49 11.00
CA GLU A 203 -18.44 4.23 10.22
C GLU A 203 -18.86 2.75 10.29
N GLN A 204 -17.92 1.82 10.16
CA GLN A 204 -18.22 0.39 10.29
C GLN A 204 -18.77 0.07 11.69
N GLN A 205 -18.19 0.65 12.74
CA GLN A 205 -18.61 0.42 14.12
C GLN A 205 -20.04 0.92 14.37
N THR A 206 -20.43 2.07 13.82
CA THR A 206 -21.79 2.59 13.97
C THR A 206 -22.81 1.71 13.24
N LEU A 207 -22.51 1.25 12.03
CA LEU A 207 -23.38 0.34 11.27
C LEU A 207 -23.56 -1.01 11.98
N VAL A 208 -22.48 -1.60 12.50
CA VAL A 208 -22.54 -2.84 13.28
C VAL A 208 -23.37 -2.66 14.55
N ALA A 209 -23.22 -1.52 15.25
CA ALA A 209 -24.01 -1.22 16.44
C ALA A 209 -25.51 -1.07 16.10
N GLN A 210 -25.84 -0.46 14.97
CA GLN A 210 -27.21 -0.36 14.47
C GLN A 210 -27.82 -1.74 14.19
N ILE A 211 -27.11 -2.60 13.45
CA ILE A 211 -27.55 -3.98 13.17
C ILE A 211 -27.84 -4.74 14.47
N LYS A 212 -26.96 -4.65 15.46
CA LYS A 212 -27.14 -5.31 16.76
C LYS A 212 -28.38 -4.82 17.51
N ARG A 213 -28.65 -3.51 17.49
CA ARG A 213 -29.85 -2.92 18.12
C ARG A 213 -31.13 -3.40 17.43
N ASP A 214 -31.16 -3.40 16.10
CA ASP A 214 -32.31 -3.86 15.33
C ASP A 214 -32.59 -5.35 15.56
N LEU A 215 -31.55 -6.20 15.56
CA LEU A 215 -31.67 -7.62 15.92
C LEU A 215 -32.24 -7.83 17.33
N SER A 216 -31.77 -7.07 18.32
CA SER A 216 -32.28 -7.15 19.70
C SER A 216 -33.77 -6.77 19.77
N LYS A 217 -34.16 -5.68 19.09
CA LYS A 217 -35.54 -5.22 18.99
C LYS A 217 -36.44 -6.26 18.35
N TYR A 218 -36.06 -6.82 17.20
CA TYR A 218 -36.85 -7.86 16.53
C TYR A 218 -36.96 -9.14 17.37
N ASN A 219 -35.88 -9.59 18.01
CA ASN A 219 -35.94 -10.73 18.93
C ASN A 219 -36.89 -10.49 20.10
N SER A 220 -36.91 -9.27 20.66
CA SER A 220 -37.89 -8.90 21.70
C SER A 220 -39.33 -8.92 21.17
N GLN A 221 -39.56 -8.48 19.94
CA GLN A 221 -40.89 -8.50 19.32
C GLN A 221 -41.36 -9.93 19.03
N ILE A 222 -40.48 -10.78 18.49
CA ILE A 222 -40.73 -12.21 18.25
C ILE A 222 -41.12 -12.89 19.55
N ARG A 223 -40.32 -12.74 20.62
CA ARG A 223 -40.64 -13.31 21.94
C ARG A 223 -41.97 -12.82 22.50
N LYS A 224 -42.34 -11.56 22.26
CA LYS A 224 -43.65 -11.04 22.66
C LYS A 224 -44.78 -11.72 21.89
N LYS A 225 -44.61 -11.89 20.57
CA LYS A 225 -45.58 -12.59 19.70
C LYS A 225 -45.71 -14.08 20.03
N GLU A 226 -44.61 -14.76 20.32
CA GLU A 226 -44.62 -16.16 20.79
C GLU A 226 -45.39 -16.31 22.11
N ARG A 227 -45.22 -15.37 23.05
CA ARG A 227 -45.98 -15.36 24.31
C ARG A 227 -47.46 -15.07 24.09
N GLU A 228 -47.81 -14.19 23.15
CA GLU A 228 -49.20 -13.93 22.77
C GLU A 228 -49.84 -15.20 22.15
N ALA A 229 -49.15 -15.85 21.21
CA ALA A 229 -49.59 -17.11 20.62
C ALA A 229 -49.77 -18.21 21.67
N ALA A 230 -48.79 -18.42 22.56
CA ALA A 230 -48.89 -19.43 23.62
C ALA A 230 -50.02 -19.17 24.63
N LYS A 231 -50.44 -17.90 24.82
CA LYS A 231 -51.64 -17.59 25.63
C LYS A 231 -52.91 -17.99 24.91
N ILE A 232 -53.00 -17.67 23.61
CA ILE A 232 -54.14 -18.05 22.76
C ILE A 232 -54.26 -19.58 22.72
N ASP A 233 -53.16 -20.31 22.52
CA ASP A 233 -53.17 -21.78 22.50
C ASP A 233 -53.70 -22.36 23.82
N LYS A 234 -53.30 -21.79 24.96
CA LYS A 234 -53.81 -22.19 26.28
C LYS A 234 -55.31 -21.90 26.46
N GLU A 235 -55.79 -20.79 25.92
CA GLU A 235 -57.22 -20.45 25.94
C GLU A 235 -58.02 -21.41 25.05
N ILE A 236 -57.51 -21.73 23.85
CA ILE A 236 -58.11 -22.73 22.95
C ILE A 236 -58.15 -24.10 23.63
N GLU A 237 -57.04 -24.55 24.23
CA GLU A 237 -57.00 -25.80 24.98
C GLU A 237 -58.03 -25.83 26.12
N LYS A 238 -58.19 -24.71 26.82
CA LYS A 238 -59.17 -24.57 27.90
C LYS A 238 -60.60 -24.69 27.34
N ILE A 239 -60.92 -23.98 26.26
CA ILE A 239 -62.23 -24.04 25.59
C ILE A 239 -62.53 -25.46 25.10
N ILE A 240 -61.55 -26.12 24.45
CA ILE A 240 -61.70 -27.51 23.99
C ILE A 240 -61.93 -28.45 25.17
N ARG A 241 -61.18 -28.29 26.26
CA ARG A 241 -61.33 -29.12 27.47
C ARG A 241 -62.68 -28.92 28.14
N GLU A 242 -63.17 -27.69 28.21
CA GLU A 242 -64.49 -27.36 28.74
C GLU A 242 -65.61 -27.92 27.84
N ALA A 243 -65.47 -27.83 26.51
CA ALA A 243 -66.39 -28.40 25.55
C ALA A 243 -66.43 -29.94 25.63
N MET A 244 -65.28 -30.61 25.73
CA MET A 244 -65.19 -32.06 25.94
C MET A 244 -65.83 -32.46 27.28
N ALA A 245 -65.56 -31.73 28.36
CA ALA A 245 -66.12 -32.03 29.68
C ALA A 245 -67.64 -31.86 29.71
N LYS A 246 -68.19 -30.86 29.02
CA LYS A 246 -69.63 -30.67 28.87
C LYS A 246 -70.25 -31.80 28.03
N SER A 247 -69.67 -32.12 26.87
CA SER A 247 -70.10 -33.22 26.01
C SER A 247 -70.09 -34.58 26.72
N ASN A 248 -69.04 -34.90 27.49
CA ASN A 248 -68.94 -36.18 28.20
C ASN A 248 -69.88 -36.27 29.41
N ARG A 249 -70.23 -35.13 30.04
CA ARG A 249 -71.27 -35.06 31.08
C ARG A 249 -72.66 -35.32 30.50
N ASP A 250 -72.98 -34.67 29.37
CA ASP A 250 -74.27 -34.82 28.70
C ASP A 250 -74.45 -36.25 28.12
N ALA A 251 -73.35 -36.93 27.76
CA ALA A 251 -73.33 -38.32 27.28
C ALA A 251 -73.21 -39.39 28.39
N GLY A 252 -73.29 -39.04 29.67
CA GLY A 252 -73.32 -39.98 30.80
C GLY A 252 -72.02 -40.74 31.11
N ASN A 253 -70.89 -40.37 30.48
CA ASN A 253 -69.59 -41.05 30.65
C ASN A 253 -68.60 -40.14 31.42
N ALA A 254 -68.72 -40.11 32.74
CA ALA A 254 -67.87 -39.28 33.61
C ALA A 254 -66.41 -39.76 33.75
N ALA A 255 -66.06 -40.94 33.21
CA ALA A 255 -64.79 -41.61 33.50
C ALA A 255 -63.59 -41.21 32.61
N ASN A 256 -63.79 -40.58 31.43
CA ASN A 256 -62.69 -40.21 30.55
C ASN A 256 -62.80 -38.76 30.05
N SER A 257 -61.90 -37.88 30.51
CA SER A 257 -61.90 -36.44 30.19
C SER A 257 -60.98 -36.03 29.04
N ARG A 258 -60.30 -36.99 28.40
CA ARG A 258 -59.27 -36.73 27.36
C ARG A 258 -59.75 -36.99 25.93
N THR A 259 -60.96 -37.48 25.73
CA THR A 259 -61.54 -37.82 24.41
C THR A 259 -63.01 -37.43 24.38
N PHE A 260 -63.50 -36.95 23.22
CA PHE A 260 -64.92 -36.67 23.01
C PHE A 260 -65.76 -37.96 23.07
N ALA A 261 -66.86 -37.94 23.82
CA ALA A 261 -67.87 -38.98 23.80
C ALA A 261 -68.66 -38.86 22.49
N LEU A 262 -68.29 -39.69 21.51
CA LEU A 262 -69.01 -39.76 20.23
C LEU A 262 -70.41 -40.34 20.46
N SER A 263 -71.43 -39.61 20.00
CA SER A 263 -72.81 -40.08 19.82
C SER A 263 -72.80 -41.34 18.93
N PRO A 264 -73.76 -42.28 19.07
CA PRO A 264 -73.86 -43.45 18.19
C PRO A 264 -73.80 -43.10 16.69
N ASP A 265 -74.40 -41.98 16.29
CA ASP A 265 -74.42 -41.48 14.91
C ASP A 265 -73.04 -40.98 14.45
N ASP A 266 -72.28 -40.32 15.33
CA ASP A 266 -70.94 -39.81 15.03
C ASP A 266 -69.91 -40.94 14.91
N ARG A 267 -70.09 -42.05 15.65
CA ARG A 267 -69.27 -43.26 15.46
C ARG A 267 -69.53 -43.92 14.11
N ALA A 268 -70.78 -43.95 13.67
CA ALA A 268 -71.14 -44.49 12.36
C ALA A 268 -70.55 -43.65 11.23
N LEU A 269 -70.62 -42.32 11.33
CA LEU A 269 -69.97 -41.40 10.39
C LEU A 269 -68.44 -41.55 10.40
N ALA A 270 -67.78 -41.57 11.56
CA ALA A 270 -66.34 -41.75 11.66
C ALA A 270 -65.88 -43.10 11.07
N ALA A 271 -66.63 -44.18 11.30
CA ALA A 271 -66.37 -45.50 10.72
C ALA A 271 -66.49 -45.50 9.19
N ASN A 272 -67.45 -44.75 8.63
CA ASN A 272 -67.61 -44.55 7.19
C ASN A 272 -66.44 -43.75 6.59
N PHE A 273 -65.95 -42.72 7.28
CA PHE A 273 -64.79 -41.94 6.85
C PHE A 273 -63.48 -42.75 6.90
N THR A 274 -63.26 -43.58 7.92
CA THR A 274 -62.09 -44.46 7.99
C THR A 274 -62.14 -45.57 6.95
N SER A 275 -63.32 -46.09 6.63
CA SER A 275 -63.53 -47.10 5.58
C SER A 275 -63.31 -46.55 4.17
N ASN A 276 -63.43 -45.23 3.97
CA ASN A 276 -63.19 -44.55 2.69
C ASN A 276 -61.78 -43.95 2.55
N LYS A 277 -60.94 -44.06 3.59
CA LYS A 277 -59.58 -43.52 3.57
C LYS A 277 -58.67 -44.48 2.78
N GLY A 278 -58.57 -44.24 1.47
CA GLY A 278 -57.77 -45.04 0.53
C GLY A 278 -58.48 -45.41 -0.78
N LYS A 279 -59.71 -44.91 -1.03
CA LYS A 279 -60.44 -45.09 -2.28
C LYS A 279 -60.68 -43.80 -3.09
N LEU A 280 -59.89 -42.76 -2.82
CA LEU A 280 -59.81 -41.53 -3.60
C LEU A 280 -58.37 -41.27 -4.01
#